data_AF-A0AAD8YWR1-F1
#
_entry.id   AF-A0AAD8YWR1-F1
#
_cell.length_a   1.000
_cell.length_b   1.000
_cell.length_c   1.000
_cell.angle_alpha   90.00
_cell.angle_beta   90.00
_cell.angle_gamma   90.00
#
_symmetry.space_group_name_H-M   'P 1'
#
loop_
_entity.id
_entity.type
_entity.pdbx_description
1 polymer ?
#
loop_
_entity_poly.entity_id
_entity_poly.type
_entity_poly.pdbx_seq_one_letter_code
_entity_poly.pdbx_strand_id
1 'polypeptide(L)'
;MVPTCFKTNTIVLCLNDYRPIALTSIIMKCFERLVMRHIKTQLSPSLDPLQFAYRPNHSTDDAISTTLHLALTHLDKKGTYVRMLFIDFSSAFNTIVPQHLIGKLSLLGLNTSLCNWILDFLTGRPQFVWIGSSTSNTTTLSSGAPQGSVLSPLLFTLLTHDCAAMHSLNHIIKFADDMTVVGLINKDNESAYREEVQELVSWCEVNNLYLNVDKTKQMVVDFRRARRDHSLLAINDFSVEIIKNIKFLGVHIAENLTWTLNTSSITKRAQQCLYFLRKLRKAHLPSPILTTFYRGTVESILSSCIITWFGNCTAFDRKTLQRIVRTAEKIIGVSLPSITNIYITRCIRKATNIVKDPTHPSHKLFTLLPSGRRVTILERKSEKGPGGL
;
A
#
# COMPACT_ATOMS: atom_id res chain seq x y z
N MET A 1 -12.97 -15.24 -14.89
CA MET A 1 -11.97 -15.33 -13.79
C MET A 1 -10.63 -15.16 -14.46
N VAL A 2 -9.88 -14.11 -14.15
CA VAL A 2 -8.53 -13.92 -14.70
C VAL A 2 -7.61 -14.90 -13.97
N PRO A 3 -6.81 -15.72 -14.67
CA PRO A 3 -5.78 -16.52 -14.02
C PRO A 3 -4.85 -15.61 -13.20
N THR A 4 -4.44 -16.07 -12.01
CA THR A 4 -3.59 -15.33 -11.06
C THR A 4 -2.23 -14.89 -11.60
N CYS A 5 -1.87 -15.27 -12.83
CA CYS A 5 -0.61 -14.95 -13.48
C CYS A 5 -0.60 -13.64 -14.30
N PHE A 6 -1.75 -12.94 -14.46
CA PHE A 6 -1.83 -11.72 -15.29
C PHE A 6 -1.81 -10.43 -14.46
N LYS A 7 -1.04 -9.42 -14.92
CA LYS A 7 -0.97 -8.09 -14.31
C LYS A 7 -2.19 -7.19 -14.60
N THR A 8 -2.90 -7.40 -15.71
CA THR A 8 -4.03 -6.54 -16.14
C THR A 8 -5.06 -7.28 -17.02
N ASN A 9 -6.23 -6.64 -17.20
CA ASN A 9 -7.43 -7.21 -17.80
C ASN A 9 -7.54 -6.97 -19.33
N THR A 10 -6.43 -6.90 -20.06
CA THR A 10 -6.45 -6.54 -21.49
C THR A 10 -5.42 -7.34 -22.28
N ILE A 11 -5.76 -7.58 -23.55
CA ILE A 11 -5.06 -8.39 -24.56
C ILE A 11 -3.54 -8.39 -24.36
N VAL A 12 -2.98 -9.59 -24.16
CA VAL A 12 -1.55 -9.84 -23.97
C VAL A 12 -0.81 -9.39 -25.22
N LEU A 13 0.00 -8.32 -25.10
CA LEU A 13 0.82 -7.80 -26.19
C LEU A 13 2.32 -8.12 -26.00
N CYS A 14 2.75 -8.53 -24.79
CA CYS A 14 4.17 -8.76 -24.46
C CYS A 14 4.37 -9.82 -23.35
N LEU A 15 5.48 -10.56 -23.40
CA LEU A 15 5.91 -11.54 -22.38
C LEU A 15 6.05 -10.94 -20.96
N ASN A 16 6.27 -9.62 -20.83
CA ASN A 16 6.46 -8.91 -19.55
C ASN A 16 5.20 -8.83 -18.66
N ASP A 17 4.04 -9.25 -19.19
CA ASP A 17 2.77 -9.25 -18.47
C ASP A 17 2.53 -10.52 -17.63
N TYR A 18 3.34 -11.58 -17.84
CA TYR A 18 3.28 -12.80 -17.05
C TYR A 18 4.06 -12.65 -15.75
N ARG A 19 3.43 -13.01 -14.63
CA ARG A 19 4.09 -13.10 -13.33
C ARG A 19 4.24 -14.58 -12.94
N PRO A 20 5.44 -15.17 -13.08
CA PRO A 20 5.65 -16.57 -12.70
C PRO A 20 5.43 -16.73 -11.18
N ILE A 21 4.79 -17.84 -10.79
CA ILE A 21 4.60 -18.20 -9.38
C ILE A 21 5.40 -19.47 -9.12
N ALA A 22 6.42 -19.37 -8.28
CA ALA A 22 7.24 -20.49 -7.84
C ALA A 22 6.69 -21.00 -6.49
N LEU A 23 5.76 -21.96 -6.55
CA LEU A 23 5.17 -22.54 -5.35
C LEU A 23 6.12 -23.55 -4.70
N THR A 24 6.44 -23.33 -3.43
CA THR A 24 7.09 -24.35 -2.59
C THR A 24 6.13 -25.50 -2.26
N SER A 25 6.68 -26.67 -1.92
CA SER A 25 5.88 -27.83 -1.49
C SER A 25 5.06 -27.51 -0.23
N ILE A 26 3.99 -28.26 0.03
CA ILE A 26 3.13 -28.04 1.20
C ILE A 26 3.95 -28.16 2.50
N ILE A 27 4.82 -29.18 2.59
CA ILE A 27 5.70 -29.39 3.74
C ILE A 27 6.62 -28.17 3.93
N MET A 28 7.22 -27.67 2.85
CA MET A 28 8.07 -26.49 2.90
C MET A 28 7.29 -25.25 3.35
N LYS A 29 6.07 -25.03 2.84
CA LYS A 29 5.21 -23.92 3.29
C LYS A 29 4.90 -23.97 4.78
N CYS A 30 4.68 -25.16 5.33
CA CYS A 30 4.50 -25.34 6.77
C CYS A 30 5.77 -24.95 7.54
N PHE A 31 6.93 -25.40 7.06
CA PHE A 31 8.21 -25.08 7.68
C PHE A 31 8.55 -23.58 7.58
N GLU A 32 8.35 -22.96 6.42
CA GLU A 32 8.50 -21.52 6.22
C GLU A 32 7.66 -20.70 7.22
N ARG A 33 6.44 -21.15 7.57
CA ARG A 33 5.61 -20.49 8.60
C ARG A 33 6.23 -20.57 9.99
N LEU A 34 6.83 -21.71 10.35
CA LEU A 34 7.54 -21.88 11.62
C LEU A 34 8.77 -20.97 11.68
N VAL A 35 9.57 -20.97 10.61
CA VAL A 35 10.75 -20.12 10.49
C VAL A 35 10.38 -18.64 10.52
N MET A 36 9.36 -18.22 9.76
CA MET A 36 8.85 -16.85 9.75
C MET A 36 8.43 -16.40 11.17
N ARG A 37 7.74 -17.26 11.91
CA ARG A 37 7.36 -16.97 13.30
C ARG A 37 8.60 -16.83 14.18
N HIS A 38 9.58 -17.72 14.05
CA HIS A 38 10.81 -17.66 14.82
C HIS A 38 11.61 -16.37 14.54
N ILE A 39 11.80 -15.99 13.28
CA ILE A 39 12.45 -14.72 12.89
C ILE A 39 11.73 -13.54 13.56
N LYS A 40 10.40 -13.48 13.47
CA LYS A 40 9.62 -12.38 14.06
C LYS A 40 9.79 -12.26 15.58
N THR A 41 10.10 -13.34 16.30
CA THR A 41 10.37 -13.27 17.75
C THR A 41 11.73 -12.67 18.09
N GLN A 42 12.66 -12.63 17.13
CA GLN A 42 14.01 -12.07 17.30
C GLN A 42 14.10 -10.60 16.86
N LEU A 43 13.09 -10.09 16.14
CA LEU A 43 13.09 -8.74 15.60
C LEU A 43 12.41 -7.75 16.56
N SER A 44 12.88 -6.51 16.55
CA SER A 44 12.20 -5.43 17.27
C SER A 44 10.79 -5.19 16.71
N PRO A 45 9.76 -5.06 17.56
CA PRO A 45 8.41 -4.66 17.13
C PRO A 45 8.38 -3.28 16.44
N SER A 46 9.33 -2.41 16.77
CA SER A 46 9.46 -1.05 16.23
C SER A 46 10.35 -0.97 14.97
N LEU A 47 10.83 -2.11 14.47
CA LEU A 47 11.63 -2.14 13.24
C LEU A 47 10.83 -1.50 12.10
N ASP A 48 11.44 -0.49 11.48
CA ASP A 48 10.92 0.16 10.27
C ASP A 48 9.45 0.63 10.39
N PRO A 49 9.16 1.67 11.19
CA PRO A 49 7.80 2.09 11.50
C PRO A 49 6.97 2.54 10.29
N LEU A 50 7.62 2.89 9.18
CA LEU A 50 6.97 3.33 7.93
C LEU A 50 6.89 2.22 6.87
N GLN A 51 7.24 0.97 7.22
CA GLN A 51 6.80 -0.21 6.48
C GLN A 51 5.44 -0.67 6.99
N PHE A 52 4.47 -0.74 6.08
CA PHE A 52 3.09 -1.10 6.38
C PHE A 52 2.70 -2.48 5.86
N ALA A 53 3.37 -2.99 4.83
CA ALA A 53 3.05 -4.32 4.31
C ALA A 53 3.57 -5.42 5.22
N TYR A 54 2.87 -6.57 5.18
CA TYR A 54 3.24 -7.81 5.88
C TYR A 54 3.40 -7.69 7.40
N ARG A 55 2.95 -6.58 7.98
CA ARG A 55 2.89 -6.33 9.42
C ARG A 55 1.47 -6.55 9.95
N PRO A 56 1.32 -7.16 11.13
CA PRO A 56 0.03 -7.23 11.81
C PRO A 56 -0.56 -5.83 12.01
N ASN A 57 -1.88 -5.71 11.90
CA ASN A 57 -2.64 -4.47 12.14
C ASN A 57 -2.33 -3.26 11.24
N HIS A 58 -1.39 -3.39 10.30
CA HIS A 58 -1.08 -2.39 9.29
C HIS A 58 -1.73 -2.78 7.95
N SER A 59 -2.11 -1.78 7.17
CA SER A 59 -2.89 -1.94 5.95
C SER A 59 -2.57 -0.82 4.95
N THR A 60 -3.05 -0.96 3.72
CA THR A 60 -2.96 0.09 2.70
C THR A 60 -3.60 1.39 3.17
N ASP A 61 -4.70 1.30 3.95
CA ASP A 61 -5.33 2.45 4.59
C ASP A 61 -4.33 3.25 5.44
N ASP A 62 -3.45 2.58 6.19
CA ASP A 62 -2.51 3.22 7.10
C ASP A 62 -1.40 3.92 6.32
N ALA A 63 -0.80 3.25 5.32
CA ALA A 63 0.22 3.85 4.46
C ALA A 63 -0.30 5.12 3.75
N ILE A 64 -1.49 5.04 3.17
CA ILE A 64 -2.14 6.18 2.50
C ILE A 64 -2.47 7.28 3.51
N SER A 65 -3.06 6.93 4.66
CA SER A 65 -3.45 7.91 5.69
C SER A 65 -2.22 8.62 6.27
N THR A 66 -1.13 7.91 6.52
CA THR A 66 0.14 8.49 6.99
C THR A 66 0.71 9.44 5.94
N THR A 67 0.75 9.03 4.66
CA THR A 67 1.20 9.87 3.54
C THR A 67 0.40 11.17 3.46
N LEU A 68 -0.94 11.07 3.48
CA LEU A 68 -1.84 12.21 3.39
C LEU A 68 -1.77 13.10 4.63
N HIS A 69 -1.65 12.51 5.82
CA HIS A 69 -1.52 13.26 7.06
C HIS A 69 -0.24 14.11 7.06
N LEU A 70 0.90 13.53 6.69
CA LEU A 70 2.16 14.29 6.54
C LEU A 70 2.00 15.45 5.57
N ALA A 71 1.37 15.20 4.42
CA ALA A 71 1.15 16.22 3.41
C ALA A 71 0.22 17.34 3.88
N LEU A 72 -0.97 16.99 4.38
CA LEU A 72 -1.98 17.96 4.85
C LEU A 72 -1.46 18.81 6.00
N THR A 73 -0.85 18.19 7.02
CA THR A 73 -0.28 18.91 8.17
C THR A 73 0.82 19.89 7.74
N HIS A 74 1.58 19.56 6.70
CA HIS A 74 2.60 20.47 6.17
C HIS A 74 2.02 21.60 5.32
N LEU A 75 0.97 21.33 4.54
CA LEU A 75 0.28 22.30 3.69
C LEU A 75 -0.51 23.35 4.48
N ASP A 76 -0.85 23.08 5.74
CA ASP A 76 -1.46 24.07 6.65
C ASP A 76 -0.49 25.22 7.01
N LYS A 77 0.81 25.06 6.74
CA LYS A 77 1.83 26.08 6.98
C LYS A 77 1.92 27.04 5.78
N LYS A 78 2.17 28.32 6.03
CA LYS A 78 2.32 29.30 4.95
C LYS A 78 3.63 29.08 4.18
N GLY A 79 3.57 29.20 2.86
CA GLY A 79 4.76 29.16 2.00
C GLY A 79 5.37 27.77 1.83
N THR A 80 4.62 26.71 2.14
CA THR A 80 5.03 25.31 1.98
C THR A 80 4.28 24.63 0.83
N TYR A 81 4.85 23.52 0.35
CA TYR A 81 4.19 22.60 -0.56
C TYR A 81 4.80 21.20 -0.39
N VAL A 82 4.24 20.19 -1.05
CA VAL A 82 4.66 18.79 -0.88
C VAL A 82 5.01 18.17 -2.24
N ARG A 83 6.10 17.42 -2.28
CA ARG A 83 6.43 16.52 -3.41
C ARG A 83 6.28 15.08 -2.96
N MET A 84 5.64 14.25 -3.77
CA MET A 84 5.51 12.81 -3.56
C MET A 84 6.12 12.09 -4.75
N LEU A 85 7.17 11.32 -4.53
CA LEU A 85 7.79 10.45 -5.53
C LEU A 85 7.29 9.03 -5.32
N PHE A 86 6.50 8.51 -6.26
CA PHE A 86 6.00 7.15 -6.25
C PHE A 86 6.94 6.28 -7.07
N ILE A 87 7.68 5.41 -6.39
CA ILE A 87 8.74 4.59 -6.95
C ILE A 87 8.16 3.28 -7.46
N ASP A 88 8.62 2.88 -8.65
CA ASP A 88 8.35 1.55 -9.21
C ASP A 88 9.69 0.84 -9.42
N PHE A 89 9.81 -0.38 -8.89
CA PHE A 89 10.98 -1.22 -9.08
C PHE A 89 10.76 -2.19 -10.24
N SER A 90 11.80 -2.37 -11.05
CA SER A 90 11.86 -3.43 -12.06
C SER A 90 12.01 -4.79 -11.38
N SER A 91 10.88 -5.43 -11.07
CA SER A 91 10.83 -6.80 -10.56
C SER A 91 11.51 -7.05 -9.21
N ALA A 92 11.23 -6.19 -8.21
CA ALA A 92 11.90 -6.14 -6.90
C ALA A 92 12.22 -7.51 -6.24
N PHE A 93 11.25 -8.44 -6.17
CA PHE A 93 11.48 -9.73 -5.52
C PHE A 93 12.50 -10.63 -6.24
N ASN A 94 12.67 -10.47 -7.56
CA ASN A 94 13.61 -11.26 -8.35
C ASN A 94 15.04 -10.72 -8.29
N THR A 95 15.23 -9.49 -7.82
CA THR A 95 16.55 -8.83 -7.78
C THR A 95 17.27 -9.02 -6.45
N ILE A 96 16.61 -9.63 -5.44
CA ILE A 96 17.21 -9.90 -4.13
C ILE A 96 18.49 -10.71 -4.31
N VAL A 97 19.63 -10.19 -3.86
CA VAL A 97 20.90 -10.92 -3.81
C VAL A 97 20.98 -11.65 -2.46
N PRO A 98 20.94 -12.99 -2.40
CA PRO A 98 20.85 -13.71 -1.14
C PRO A 98 22.00 -13.39 -0.16
N GLN A 99 23.24 -13.33 -0.67
CA GLN A 99 24.43 -13.00 0.12
C GLN A 99 24.28 -11.64 0.83
N HIS A 100 23.82 -10.62 0.11
CA HIS A 100 23.59 -9.28 0.65
C HIS A 100 22.50 -9.26 1.72
N LEU A 101 21.38 -9.94 1.45
CA LEU A 101 20.30 -10.10 2.42
C LEU A 101 20.80 -10.75 3.72
N ILE A 102 21.60 -11.82 3.63
CA ILE A 102 22.15 -12.48 4.82
C ILE A 102 23.03 -11.53 5.65
N GLY A 103 23.83 -10.68 5.01
CA GLY A 103 24.59 -9.63 5.70
C GLY A 103 23.68 -8.75 6.56
N LYS A 104 22.57 -8.27 5.99
CA LYS A 104 21.57 -7.48 6.74
C LYS A 104 20.89 -8.25 7.86
N LEU A 105 20.53 -9.51 7.62
CA LEU A 105 19.92 -10.36 8.65
C LEU A 105 20.86 -10.58 9.83
N SER A 106 22.16 -10.77 9.56
CA SER A 106 23.19 -10.88 10.60
C SER A 106 23.32 -9.58 11.40
N LEU A 107 23.26 -8.41 10.75
CA LEU A 107 23.28 -7.10 11.44
C LEU A 107 22.05 -6.89 12.31
N LEU A 108 20.89 -7.46 11.93
CA LEU A 108 19.67 -7.47 12.74
C LEU A 108 19.74 -8.46 13.92
N GLY A 109 20.84 -9.20 14.08
CA GLY A 109 21.05 -10.13 15.19
C GLY A 109 20.47 -11.52 15.00
N LEU A 110 20.07 -11.90 13.76
CA LEU A 110 19.68 -13.29 13.49
C LEU A 110 20.89 -14.21 13.59
N ASN A 111 20.68 -15.40 14.15
CA ASN A 111 21.78 -16.34 14.34
C ASN A 111 22.33 -16.88 13.01
N THR A 112 23.61 -17.28 13.01
CA THR A 112 24.31 -17.75 11.81
C THR A 112 23.65 -18.97 11.19
N SER A 113 23.15 -19.92 11.99
CA SER A 113 22.51 -21.14 11.47
C SER A 113 21.23 -20.83 10.69
N LEU A 114 20.41 -19.90 11.18
CA LEU A 114 19.19 -19.45 10.49
C LEU A 114 19.54 -18.70 9.21
N CYS A 115 20.54 -17.81 9.28
CA CYS A 115 21.07 -17.11 8.11
C CYS A 115 21.56 -18.09 7.03
N ASN A 116 22.32 -19.13 7.40
CA ASN A 116 22.77 -20.17 6.47
C ASN A 116 21.62 -20.96 5.88
N TRP A 117 20.59 -21.29 6.69
CA TRP A 117 19.39 -21.94 6.18
C TRP A 117 18.63 -21.07 5.18
N ILE A 118 18.50 -19.76 5.44
CA ILE A 118 17.86 -18.82 4.51
C ILE A 118 18.69 -18.71 3.23
N LEU A 119 20.02 -18.70 3.32
CA LEU A 119 20.90 -18.68 2.15
C LEU A 119 20.68 -19.91 1.27
N ASP A 120 20.67 -21.10 1.88
CA ASP A 120 20.39 -22.37 1.19
C ASP A 120 18.99 -22.38 0.58
N PHE A 121 17.98 -21.90 1.32
CA PHE A 121 16.62 -21.74 0.81
C PHE A 121 16.52 -20.80 -0.41
N LEU A 122 17.39 -19.80 -0.48
CA LEU A 122 17.38 -18.80 -1.55
C LEU A 122 18.24 -19.15 -2.76
N THR A 123 19.24 -20.02 -2.61
CA THR A 123 20.24 -20.34 -3.63
C THR A 123 20.07 -21.74 -4.18
N GLY A 124 20.70 -22.03 -5.33
CA GLY A 124 20.74 -23.39 -5.87
C GLY A 124 19.38 -23.98 -6.23
N ARG A 125 18.36 -23.16 -6.51
CA ARG A 125 17.00 -23.63 -6.75
C ARG A 125 16.77 -23.99 -8.23
N PRO A 126 16.63 -25.27 -8.60
CA PRO A 126 16.21 -25.64 -9.94
C PRO A 126 14.73 -25.29 -10.14
N GLN A 127 14.42 -24.66 -11.25
CA GLN A 127 13.05 -24.38 -11.68
C GLN A 127 12.87 -24.76 -13.16
N PHE A 128 11.67 -25.21 -13.50
CA PHE A 128 11.24 -25.45 -14.87
C PHE A 128 9.76 -25.12 -14.98
N VAL A 129 9.29 -24.91 -16.21
CA VAL A 129 7.89 -24.67 -16.52
C VAL A 129 7.33 -25.91 -17.22
N TRP A 130 6.15 -26.35 -16.81
CA TRP A 130 5.46 -27.48 -17.40
C TRP A 130 4.07 -27.03 -17.87
N ILE A 131 3.76 -27.27 -19.15
CA ILE A 131 2.49 -26.90 -19.79
C ILE A 131 2.00 -28.09 -20.61
N GLY A 132 0.91 -28.72 -20.17
CA GLY A 132 0.35 -29.89 -20.85
C GLY A 132 1.31 -31.07 -20.81
N SER A 133 1.81 -31.52 -21.95
CA SER A 133 2.82 -32.58 -22.05
C SER A 133 4.25 -32.04 -22.20
N SER A 134 4.44 -30.73 -22.31
CA SER A 134 5.74 -30.11 -22.58
C SER A 134 6.39 -29.57 -21.31
N THR A 135 7.69 -29.84 -21.16
CA THR A 135 8.51 -29.38 -20.03
C THR A 135 9.65 -28.53 -20.58
N SER A 136 9.92 -27.38 -19.97
CA SER A 136 11.10 -26.57 -20.30
C SER A 136 12.38 -27.21 -19.76
N ASN A 137 13.52 -26.73 -20.23
CA ASN A 137 14.80 -27.00 -19.57
C ASN A 137 14.77 -26.46 -18.13
N THR A 138 15.48 -27.15 -17.24
CA THR A 138 15.69 -26.70 -15.86
C THR A 138 16.69 -25.55 -15.85
N THR A 139 16.34 -24.47 -15.15
CA THR A 139 17.22 -23.33 -14.87
C THR A 139 17.42 -23.22 -13.37
N THR A 140 18.65 -23.02 -12.92
CA THR A 140 18.94 -22.78 -11.51
C THR A 140 18.96 -21.28 -11.23
N LEU A 141 18.17 -20.83 -10.26
CA LEU A 141 18.19 -19.44 -9.82
C LEU A 141 19.20 -19.24 -8.68
N SER A 142 20.01 -18.20 -8.83
CA SER A 142 20.97 -17.71 -7.81
C SER A 142 20.55 -16.38 -7.16
N SER A 143 19.49 -15.75 -7.68
CA SER A 143 18.93 -14.50 -7.16
C SER A 143 17.41 -14.60 -6.97
N GLY A 144 16.88 -13.66 -6.18
CA GLY A 144 15.47 -13.48 -5.94
C GLY A 144 14.89 -14.40 -4.87
N ALA A 145 13.76 -13.96 -4.30
CA ALA A 145 12.94 -14.79 -3.44
C ALA A 145 11.81 -15.45 -4.24
N PRO A 146 11.44 -16.72 -3.96
CA PRO A 146 10.46 -17.42 -4.77
C PRO A 146 9.10 -16.74 -4.64
N GLN A 147 8.49 -16.39 -5.77
CA GLN A 147 7.21 -15.72 -5.74
C GLN A 147 6.09 -16.71 -5.39
N GLY A 148 5.40 -16.47 -4.26
CA GLY A 148 4.41 -17.40 -3.72
C GLY A 148 4.92 -18.26 -2.56
N SER A 149 6.19 -18.11 -2.19
CA SER A 149 6.71 -18.57 -0.89
C SER A 149 6.11 -17.74 0.25
N VAL A 150 5.96 -18.38 1.40
CA VAL A 150 5.46 -17.76 2.64
C VAL A 150 6.50 -16.80 3.21
N LEU A 151 7.78 -17.13 3.07
CA LEU A 151 8.88 -16.38 3.68
C LEU A 151 9.30 -15.16 2.85
N SER A 152 9.19 -15.21 1.51
CA SER A 152 9.62 -14.13 0.60
C SER A 152 9.15 -12.73 1.00
N PRO A 153 7.87 -12.50 1.35
CA PRO A 153 7.40 -11.18 1.79
C PRO A 153 8.17 -10.61 2.98
N LEU A 154 8.43 -11.46 4.00
CA LEU A 154 9.19 -11.04 5.18
C LEU A 154 10.64 -10.71 4.82
N LEU A 155 11.27 -11.54 3.99
CA LEU A 155 12.66 -11.33 3.57
C LEU A 155 12.82 -10.03 2.79
N PHE A 156 11.85 -9.69 1.93
CA PHE A 156 11.85 -8.40 1.24
C PHE A 156 11.72 -7.22 2.22
N THR A 157 10.79 -7.31 3.19
CA THR A 157 10.70 -6.29 4.25
C THR A 157 12.02 -6.12 5.00
N LEU A 158 12.72 -7.21 5.31
CA LEU A 158 14.01 -7.17 6.00
C LEU A 158 15.15 -6.67 5.11
N LEU A 159 15.11 -6.90 3.80
CA LEU A 159 16.06 -6.29 2.87
C LEU A 159 15.96 -4.76 2.90
N THR A 160 14.73 -4.22 2.93
CA THR A 160 14.44 -2.78 2.82
C THR A 160 14.33 -2.05 4.16
N HIS A 161 14.64 -2.71 5.29
CA HIS A 161 14.34 -2.18 6.62
C HIS A 161 15.11 -0.89 6.97
N ASP A 162 16.31 -0.75 6.42
CA ASP A 162 17.25 0.36 6.61
C ASP A 162 17.09 1.46 5.55
N CYS A 163 16.17 1.29 4.59
CA CYS A 163 15.74 2.37 3.70
C CYS A 163 14.89 3.36 4.49
N ALA A 164 15.53 4.29 5.18
CA ALA A 164 14.92 5.31 6.02
C ALA A 164 15.31 6.70 5.55
N ALA A 165 14.46 7.69 5.82
CA ALA A 165 14.73 9.06 5.44
C ALA A 165 15.93 9.64 6.22
N MET A 166 16.85 10.32 5.52
CA MET A 166 17.96 11.04 6.15
C MET A 166 17.51 12.34 6.81
N HIS A 167 16.55 13.03 6.20
CA HIS A 167 16.11 14.34 6.65
C HIS A 167 14.74 14.27 7.33
N SER A 168 14.54 15.06 8.39
CA SER A 168 13.26 15.13 9.13
C SER A 168 12.10 15.70 8.31
N LEU A 169 12.41 16.38 7.18
CA LEU A 169 11.43 16.89 6.23
C LEU A 169 11.08 15.87 5.14
N ASN A 170 11.70 14.69 5.14
CA ASN A 170 11.42 13.63 4.20
C ASN A 170 10.92 12.40 4.92
N HIS A 171 10.07 11.62 4.26
CA HIS A 171 9.55 10.38 4.79
C HIS A 171 9.50 9.34 3.69
N ILE A 172 9.98 8.13 3.97
CA ILE A 172 9.92 6.99 3.04
C ILE A 172 8.83 6.05 3.52
N ILE A 173 7.71 6.02 2.81
CA ILE A 173 6.57 5.16 3.08
C ILE A 173 6.72 3.89 2.23
N LYS A 174 6.62 2.72 2.87
CA LYS A 174 6.82 1.42 2.22
C LYS A 174 5.58 0.55 2.39
N PHE A 175 5.13 -0.05 1.30
CA PHE A 175 4.14 -1.12 1.29
C PHE A 175 4.61 -2.20 0.32
N ALA A 176 5.37 -3.17 0.84
CA ALA A 176 6.06 -4.17 0.04
C ALA A 176 7.02 -3.46 -0.92
N ASP A 177 6.93 -3.73 -2.23
CA ASP A 177 7.71 -3.08 -3.27
C ASP A 177 7.23 -1.67 -3.63
N ASP A 178 5.99 -1.29 -3.28
CA ASP A 178 5.53 0.09 -3.47
C ASP A 178 6.22 1.00 -2.42
N MET A 179 7.07 1.91 -2.90
CA MET A 179 7.76 2.90 -2.05
C MET A 179 7.38 4.32 -2.46
N THR A 180 7.24 5.22 -1.49
CA THR A 180 6.92 6.63 -1.75
C THR A 180 7.78 7.53 -0.88
N VAL A 181 8.51 8.45 -1.51
CA VAL A 181 9.23 9.53 -0.81
C VAL A 181 8.32 10.74 -0.73
N VAL A 182 8.04 11.20 0.48
CA VAL A 182 7.25 12.40 0.76
C VAL A 182 8.19 13.51 1.22
N GLY A 183 8.45 14.48 0.36
CA GLY A 183 9.24 15.67 0.65
C GLY A 183 8.38 16.85 1.09
N LEU A 184 8.63 17.34 2.30
CA LEU A 184 7.94 18.47 2.92
C LEU A 184 8.73 19.76 2.64
N ILE A 185 8.35 20.49 1.59
CA ILE A 185 9.13 21.61 1.07
C ILE A 185 8.78 22.91 1.78
N ASN A 186 9.81 23.65 2.23
CA ASN A 186 9.67 24.95 2.89
C ASN A 186 10.24 26.05 2.02
N LYS A 187 9.44 27.07 1.69
CA LYS A 187 9.91 28.29 1.00
C LYS A 187 10.73 28.00 -0.27
N ASP A 188 10.28 27.04 -1.08
CA ASP A 188 10.96 26.56 -2.29
C ASP A 188 12.35 25.92 -2.09
N ASN A 189 12.79 25.66 -0.86
CA ASN A 189 14.03 24.91 -0.62
C ASN A 189 13.81 23.41 -0.77
N GLU A 190 14.21 22.87 -1.93
CA GLU A 190 14.12 21.45 -2.28
C GLU A 190 15.39 20.64 -1.96
N SER A 191 16.43 21.24 -1.37
CA SER A 191 17.75 20.59 -1.25
C SER A 191 17.68 19.25 -0.52
N ALA A 192 17.02 19.22 0.64
CA ALA A 192 16.85 18.00 1.44
C ALA A 192 16.08 16.92 0.69
N TYR A 193 15.05 17.29 -0.07
CA TYR A 193 14.27 16.32 -0.86
C TYR A 193 15.10 15.75 -2.02
N ARG A 194 15.88 16.58 -2.71
CA ARG A 194 16.72 16.14 -3.83
C ARG A 194 17.88 15.25 -3.37
N GLU A 195 18.52 15.62 -2.26
CA GLU A 195 19.55 14.80 -1.62
C GLU A 195 18.99 13.43 -1.20
N GLU A 196 17.79 13.40 -0.62
CA GLU A 196 17.11 12.15 -0.25
C GLU A 196 16.84 11.24 -1.46
N VAL A 197 16.41 11.81 -2.58
CA VAL A 197 16.22 11.03 -3.81
C VAL A 197 17.56 10.47 -4.29
N GLN A 198 18.64 11.25 -4.24
CA GLN A 198 19.97 10.78 -4.66
C GLN A 198 20.50 9.68 -3.74
N GLU A 199 20.32 9.82 -2.43
CA GLU A 199 20.68 8.78 -1.48
C GLU A 199 19.87 7.51 -1.71
N LEU A 200 18.56 7.65 -1.93
CA LEU A 200 17.71 6.51 -2.22
C LEU A 200 18.17 5.77 -3.48
N VAL A 201 18.55 6.48 -4.55
CA VAL A 201 19.07 5.88 -5.78
C VAL A 201 20.36 5.10 -5.48
N SER A 202 21.29 5.69 -4.73
CA SER A 202 22.54 5.06 -4.33
C SER A 202 22.29 3.82 -3.45
N TRP A 203 21.35 3.93 -2.51
CA TRP A 203 20.90 2.81 -1.67
C TRP A 203 20.30 1.70 -2.51
N CYS A 204 19.48 2.02 -3.53
CA CYS A 204 18.90 1.04 -4.43
C CYS A 204 19.99 0.27 -5.20
N GLU A 205 21.03 0.94 -5.68
CA GLU A 205 22.17 0.32 -6.36
C GLU A 205 22.91 -0.66 -5.45
N VAL A 206 23.25 -0.25 -4.22
CA VAL A 206 23.89 -1.11 -3.21
C VAL A 206 23.03 -2.34 -2.88
N ASN A 207 21.71 -2.19 -2.91
CA ASN A 207 20.76 -3.26 -2.58
C ASN A 207 20.30 -4.07 -3.79
N ASN A 208 20.87 -3.83 -4.98
CA ASN A 208 20.49 -4.46 -6.23
C ASN A 208 18.98 -4.34 -6.52
N LEU A 209 18.40 -3.17 -6.27
CA LEU A 209 17.02 -2.83 -6.56
C LEU A 209 16.99 -1.88 -7.75
N TYR A 210 16.54 -2.37 -8.90
CA TYR A 210 16.52 -1.55 -10.12
C TYR A 210 15.30 -0.65 -10.17
N LEU A 211 15.51 0.66 -10.12
CA LEU A 211 14.47 1.66 -10.30
C LEU A 211 13.97 1.68 -11.75
N ASN A 212 12.65 1.72 -11.93
CA ASN A 212 12.03 1.96 -13.22
C ASN A 212 11.66 3.45 -13.32
N VAL A 213 12.55 4.28 -13.89
CA VAL A 213 12.33 5.73 -13.94
C VAL A 213 11.09 6.09 -14.77
N ASP A 214 10.83 5.36 -15.85
CA ASP A 214 9.64 5.57 -16.71
C ASP A 214 8.31 5.32 -15.98
N LYS A 215 8.29 4.41 -15.00
CA LYS A 215 7.10 4.14 -14.17
C LYS A 215 7.09 4.89 -12.86
N THR A 216 8.24 5.39 -12.42
CA THR A 216 8.36 6.27 -11.27
C THR A 216 7.73 7.61 -11.63
N LYS A 217 6.84 8.11 -10.78
CA LYS A 217 6.09 9.34 -11.03
C LYS A 217 6.18 10.28 -9.85
N GLN A 218 6.21 11.57 -10.14
CA GLN A 218 6.18 12.62 -9.13
C GLN A 218 4.81 13.31 -9.13
N MET A 219 4.25 13.57 -7.96
CA MET A 219 3.12 14.48 -7.78
C MET A 219 3.56 15.67 -6.94
N VAL A 220 3.13 16.87 -7.32
CA VAL A 220 3.38 18.09 -6.54
C VAL A 220 2.03 18.63 -6.06
N VAL A 221 1.89 18.76 -4.74
CA VAL A 221 0.70 19.35 -4.11
C VAL A 221 1.07 20.74 -3.62
N ASP A 222 0.62 21.76 -4.35
CA ASP A 222 0.90 23.17 -4.05
C ASP A 222 -0.39 24.02 -4.06
N PHE A 223 -0.81 24.48 -2.88
CA PHE A 223 -1.96 25.35 -2.68
C PHE A 223 -1.60 26.83 -2.51
N ARG A 224 -0.33 27.21 -2.68
CA ARG A 224 0.10 28.60 -2.62
C ARG A 224 -0.51 29.39 -3.77
N ARG A 225 -0.87 30.66 -3.51
CA ARG A 225 -1.45 31.55 -4.52
C ARG A 225 -0.46 31.91 -5.63
N ALA A 226 0.77 32.20 -5.26
CA ALA A 226 1.87 32.45 -6.19
C ALA A 226 2.60 31.13 -6.43
N ARG A 227 2.08 30.31 -7.35
CA ARG A 227 2.76 29.09 -7.79
C ARG A 227 3.95 29.49 -8.65
N ARG A 228 5.11 28.92 -8.33
CA ARG A 228 6.29 28.96 -9.20
C ARG A 228 6.35 27.66 -9.98
N ASP A 229 6.96 27.69 -11.15
CA ASP A 229 7.23 26.45 -11.87
C ASP A 229 8.13 25.55 -11.01
N HIS A 230 7.69 24.31 -10.86
CA HIS A 230 8.40 23.31 -10.08
C HIS A 230 9.50 22.71 -10.93
N SER A 231 10.74 22.81 -10.46
CA SER A 231 11.89 22.22 -11.15
C SER A 231 11.71 20.70 -11.33
N LEU A 232 12.02 20.19 -12.53
CA LEU A 232 11.96 18.76 -12.80
C LEU A 232 12.99 18.02 -11.96
N LEU A 233 12.60 16.87 -11.42
CA LEU A 233 13.50 15.94 -10.75
C LEU A 233 14.13 15.04 -11.82
N ALA A 234 15.44 14.82 -11.74
CA ALA A 234 16.15 13.89 -12.60
C ALA A 234 16.70 12.74 -11.76
N ILE A 235 16.57 11.51 -12.26
CA ILE A 235 17.15 10.29 -11.68
C ILE A 235 17.96 9.63 -12.80
N ASN A 236 19.26 9.43 -12.59
CA ASN A 236 20.18 8.86 -13.58
C ASN A 236 20.07 9.54 -14.96
N ASP A 237 20.07 10.88 -14.96
CA ASP A 237 19.91 11.75 -16.15
C ASP A 237 18.53 11.70 -16.85
N PHE A 238 17.58 10.88 -16.35
CA PHE A 238 16.21 10.84 -16.86
C PHE A 238 15.28 11.72 -16.03
N SER A 239 14.49 12.57 -16.69
CA SER A 239 13.49 13.40 -16.02
C SER A 239 12.31 12.56 -15.53
N VAL A 240 11.95 12.70 -14.26
CA VAL A 240 10.76 12.07 -13.69
C VAL A 240 9.51 12.85 -14.11
N GLU A 241 8.52 12.14 -14.66
CA GLU A 241 7.25 12.75 -15.07
C GLU A 241 6.47 13.28 -13.85
N ILE A 242 6.04 14.55 -13.94
CA ILE A 242 5.11 15.15 -12.99
C ILE A 242 3.67 14.89 -13.43
N ILE A 243 2.89 14.23 -12.58
CA ILE A 243 1.50 13.85 -12.85
C ILE A 243 0.53 14.55 -11.91
N LYS A 244 -0.70 14.76 -12.39
CA LYS A 244 -1.79 15.40 -11.63
C LYS A 244 -2.61 14.42 -10.80
N ASN A 245 -2.55 13.14 -11.13
CA ASN A 245 -3.28 12.09 -10.42
C ASN A 245 -2.55 10.75 -10.55
N ILE A 246 -2.58 9.94 -9.50
CA ILE A 246 -1.98 8.60 -9.47
C ILE A 246 -2.89 7.63 -8.75
N LYS A 247 -2.83 6.35 -9.10
CA LYS A 247 -3.43 5.28 -8.32
C LYS A 247 -2.39 4.70 -7.36
N PHE A 248 -2.41 5.13 -6.10
CA PHE A 248 -1.51 4.67 -5.05
C PHE A 248 -2.22 3.67 -4.13
N LEU A 249 -1.67 2.46 -3.99
CA LEU A 249 -2.21 1.39 -3.13
C LEU A 249 -3.73 1.14 -3.31
N GLY A 250 -4.18 1.23 -4.57
CA GLY A 250 -5.59 1.01 -4.95
C GLY A 250 -6.48 2.25 -4.92
N VAL A 251 -6.00 3.40 -4.42
CA VAL A 251 -6.76 4.64 -4.28
C VAL A 251 -6.24 5.69 -5.25
N HIS A 252 -7.14 6.41 -5.93
CA HIS A 252 -6.73 7.56 -6.75
C HIS A 252 -6.51 8.79 -5.88
N ILE A 253 -5.29 9.34 -5.94
CA ILE A 253 -4.90 10.61 -5.32
C ILE A 253 -4.72 11.63 -6.44
N ALA A 254 -5.18 12.85 -6.22
CA ALA A 254 -5.02 13.98 -7.14
C ALA A 254 -4.20 15.09 -6.49
N GLU A 255 -3.48 15.88 -7.30
CA GLU A 255 -2.63 16.99 -6.83
C GLU A 255 -3.43 18.06 -6.05
N ASN A 256 -4.72 18.16 -6.31
CA ASN A 256 -5.64 19.08 -5.62
C ASN A 256 -6.34 18.43 -4.41
N LEU A 257 -5.97 17.18 -4.08
CA LEU A 257 -6.57 16.35 -3.03
C LEU A 257 -8.09 16.20 -3.12
N THR A 258 -8.65 16.34 -4.32
CA THR A 258 -10.06 16.01 -4.60
C THR A 258 -10.24 14.52 -4.84
N TRP A 259 -11.40 14.00 -4.42
CA TRP A 259 -11.67 12.56 -4.43
C TRP A 259 -12.57 12.10 -5.57
N THR A 260 -12.97 13.01 -6.47
CA THR A 260 -13.94 12.74 -7.54
C THR A 260 -13.46 11.64 -8.49
N LEU A 261 -12.17 11.59 -8.84
CA LEU A 261 -11.64 10.53 -9.69
C LEU A 261 -11.74 9.16 -8.98
N ASN A 262 -11.38 9.11 -7.70
CA ASN A 262 -11.45 7.92 -6.88
C ASN A 262 -12.90 7.41 -6.74
N THR A 263 -13.81 8.28 -6.30
CA THR A 263 -15.24 7.94 -6.11
C THR A 263 -15.91 7.54 -7.41
N SER A 264 -15.57 8.17 -8.54
CA SER A 264 -16.08 7.79 -9.86
C SER A 264 -15.61 6.39 -10.26
N SER A 265 -14.33 6.07 -10.05
CA SER A 265 -13.77 4.75 -10.35
C SER A 265 -14.42 3.64 -9.50
N ILE A 266 -14.60 3.89 -8.20
CA ILE A 266 -15.25 3.00 -7.24
C ILE A 266 -16.71 2.80 -7.63
N THR A 267 -17.42 3.88 -7.96
CA THR A 267 -18.83 3.86 -8.39
C THR A 267 -19.01 2.99 -9.62
N LYS A 268 -18.18 3.17 -10.65
CA LYS A 268 -18.23 2.39 -11.90
C LYS A 268 -18.05 0.90 -11.62
N ARG A 269 -17.06 0.53 -10.82
CA ARG A 269 -16.79 -0.88 -10.47
C ARG A 269 -17.92 -1.49 -9.63
N ALA A 270 -18.44 -0.76 -8.65
CA ALA A 270 -19.56 -1.20 -7.83
C ALA A 270 -20.85 -1.38 -8.65
N GLN A 271 -21.12 -0.50 -9.62
CA GLN A 271 -22.25 -0.63 -10.54
C GLN A 271 -22.16 -1.88 -11.42
N GLN A 272 -20.96 -2.27 -11.86
CA GLN A 272 -20.75 -3.54 -12.57
C GLN A 272 -21.13 -4.73 -11.69
N CYS A 273 -20.75 -4.72 -10.40
CA CYS A 273 -21.14 -5.77 -9.45
C CYS A 273 -22.66 -5.80 -9.19
N LEU A 274 -23.34 -4.64 -9.18
CA LEU A 274 -24.80 -4.58 -9.06
C LEU A 274 -25.53 -5.30 -10.20
N TYR A 275 -24.96 -5.34 -11.41
CA TYR A 275 -25.54 -6.12 -12.51
C TYR A 275 -25.66 -7.60 -12.15
N PHE A 276 -24.59 -8.19 -11.61
CA PHE A 276 -24.61 -9.58 -11.17
C PHE A 276 -25.58 -9.81 -10.01
N LEU A 277 -25.65 -8.87 -9.05
CA LEU A 277 -26.63 -8.93 -7.97
C LEU A 277 -28.08 -8.97 -8.50
N ARG A 278 -28.40 -8.19 -9.54
CA ARG A 278 -29.72 -8.25 -10.22
C ARG A 278 -29.97 -9.59 -10.89
N LYS A 279 -28.95 -10.17 -11.54
CA LYS A 279 -29.05 -11.51 -12.16
C LYS A 279 -29.34 -12.59 -11.12
N LEU A 280 -28.64 -12.55 -9.98
CA LEU A 280 -28.85 -13.46 -8.86
C LEU A 280 -30.26 -13.32 -8.27
N ARG A 281 -30.77 -12.09 -8.14
CA ARG A 281 -32.16 -11.85 -7.72
C ARG A 281 -33.16 -12.41 -8.74
N LYS A 282 -32.92 -12.23 -10.04
CA LYS A 282 -33.76 -12.81 -11.11
C LYS A 282 -33.75 -14.34 -11.10
N ALA A 283 -32.65 -14.95 -10.66
CA ALA A 283 -32.56 -16.39 -10.43
C ALA A 283 -33.23 -16.84 -9.10
N HIS A 284 -34.03 -15.98 -8.47
CA HIS A 284 -34.79 -16.27 -7.25
C HIS A 284 -33.96 -16.70 -6.05
N LEU A 285 -32.69 -16.26 -5.95
CA LEU A 285 -31.87 -16.57 -4.79
C LEU A 285 -32.38 -15.87 -3.51
N PRO A 286 -32.35 -16.55 -2.34
CA PRO A 286 -32.75 -15.97 -1.06
C PRO A 286 -31.97 -14.72 -0.68
N SER A 287 -32.64 -13.78 0.01
CA SER A 287 -32.04 -12.52 0.47
C SER A 287 -30.76 -12.68 1.33
N PRO A 288 -30.61 -13.72 2.18
CA PRO A 288 -29.33 -13.96 2.88
C PRO A 288 -28.15 -14.18 1.93
N ILE A 289 -28.33 -14.96 0.86
CA ILE A 289 -27.29 -15.22 -0.14
C ILE A 289 -26.95 -13.94 -0.90
N LEU A 290 -27.97 -13.17 -1.30
CA LEU A 290 -27.79 -11.89 -1.98
C LEU A 290 -27.06 -10.86 -1.09
N THR A 291 -27.35 -10.85 0.21
CA THR A 291 -26.66 -10.01 1.20
C THR A 291 -25.19 -10.39 1.32
N THR A 292 -24.90 -11.68 1.39
CA THR A 292 -23.51 -12.18 1.39
C THR A 292 -22.77 -11.78 0.12
N PHE A 293 -23.41 -11.94 -1.05
CA PHE A 293 -22.84 -11.50 -2.33
C PHE A 293 -22.57 -9.99 -2.34
N TYR A 294 -23.54 -9.18 -1.90
CA TYR A 294 -23.38 -7.72 -1.80
C TYR A 294 -22.20 -7.35 -0.89
N ARG A 295 -22.11 -7.94 0.30
CA ARG A 295 -21.01 -7.67 1.24
C ARG A 295 -19.66 -8.04 0.64
N GLY A 296 -19.56 -9.19 -0.02
CA GLY A 296 -18.31 -9.68 -0.61
C GLY A 296 -17.86 -8.94 -1.86
N THR A 297 -18.79 -8.37 -2.65
CA THR A 297 -18.46 -7.84 -3.99
C THR A 297 -18.73 -6.36 -4.17
N VAL A 298 -19.78 -5.80 -3.57
CA VAL A 298 -20.16 -4.38 -3.72
C VAL A 298 -19.67 -3.58 -2.52
N GLU A 299 -20.04 -4.00 -1.30
CA GLU A 299 -19.62 -3.31 -0.08
C GLU A 299 -18.10 -3.36 0.10
N SER A 300 -17.45 -4.46 -0.27
CA SER A 300 -15.99 -4.59 -0.23
C SER A 300 -15.29 -3.55 -1.12
N ILE A 301 -15.85 -3.25 -2.30
CA ILE A 301 -15.36 -2.18 -3.19
C ILE A 301 -15.60 -0.81 -2.55
N LEU A 302 -16.81 -0.56 -2.08
CA LEU A 302 -17.19 0.73 -1.49
C LEU A 302 -16.41 1.05 -0.21
N SER A 303 -16.09 0.03 0.59
CA SER A 303 -15.41 0.16 1.88
C SER A 303 -13.87 0.05 1.78
N SER A 304 -13.32 -0.20 0.59
CA SER A 304 -11.88 -0.26 0.36
C SER A 304 -11.25 1.11 0.59
N CYS A 305 -10.27 1.17 1.52
CA CYS A 305 -9.59 2.38 1.93
C CYS A 305 -10.51 3.53 2.39
N ILE A 306 -11.78 3.25 2.75
CA ILE A 306 -12.83 4.28 2.92
C ILE A 306 -12.49 5.36 3.95
N ILE A 307 -11.67 5.02 4.96
CA ILE A 307 -11.28 5.96 6.02
C ILE A 307 -10.37 7.08 5.50
N THR A 308 -9.68 6.87 4.38
CA THR A 308 -8.72 7.83 3.82
C THR A 308 -9.41 8.95 3.03
N TRP A 309 -10.46 8.61 2.26
CA TRP A 309 -11.01 9.51 1.24
C TRP A 309 -12.44 9.98 1.53
N PHE A 310 -13.27 9.18 2.21
CA PHE A 310 -14.70 9.47 2.34
C PHE A 310 -14.98 10.75 3.15
N GLY A 311 -14.19 10.99 4.20
CA GLY A 311 -14.27 12.19 5.04
C GLY A 311 -14.12 13.49 4.25
N ASN A 312 -13.37 13.46 3.14
CA ASN A 312 -13.07 14.63 2.31
C ASN A 312 -13.84 14.63 0.98
N CYS A 313 -14.78 13.69 0.78
CA CYS A 313 -15.65 13.68 -0.39
C CYS A 313 -16.68 14.81 -0.38
N THR A 314 -16.99 15.34 -1.56
CA THR A 314 -18.08 16.32 -1.74
C THR A 314 -19.45 15.71 -1.38
N ALA A 315 -20.43 16.57 -1.11
CA ALA A 315 -21.80 16.12 -0.87
C ALA A 315 -22.38 15.35 -2.08
N PHE A 316 -21.96 15.72 -3.31
CA PHE A 316 -22.35 15.03 -4.54
C PHE A 316 -21.78 13.61 -4.60
N ASP A 317 -20.48 13.46 -4.33
CA ASP A 317 -19.80 12.17 -4.29
C ASP A 317 -20.45 11.22 -3.27
N ARG A 318 -20.69 11.72 -2.05
CA ARG A 318 -21.33 10.94 -0.98
C ARG A 318 -22.74 10.48 -1.37
N LYS A 319 -23.54 11.36 -1.99
CA LYS A 319 -24.87 11.01 -2.51
C LYS A 319 -24.79 9.93 -3.59
N THR A 320 -23.81 10.02 -4.49
CA THR A 320 -23.60 9.03 -5.56
C THR A 320 -23.27 7.65 -5.00
N LEU A 321 -22.36 7.57 -4.04
CA LEU A 321 -22.02 6.31 -3.37
C LEU A 321 -23.22 5.74 -2.58
N GLN A 322 -23.97 6.58 -1.87
CA GLN A 322 -25.15 6.14 -1.13
C GLN A 322 -26.27 5.61 -2.05
N ARG A 323 -26.38 6.12 -3.29
CA ARG A 323 -27.34 5.58 -4.28
C ARG A 323 -27.03 4.13 -4.66
N ILE A 324 -25.75 3.74 -4.69
CA ILE A 324 -25.35 2.34 -4.95
C ILE A 324 -25.90 1.43 -3.84
N VAL A 325 -25.67 1.80 -2.58
CA VAL A 325 -26.17 1.06 -1.41
C VAL A 325 -27.70 0.95 -1.45
N ARG A 326 -28.40 2.06 -1.70
CA ARG A 326 -29.88 2.06 -1.82
C ARG A 326 -30.38 1.19 -2.97
N THR A 327 -29.63 1.13 -4.06
CA THR A 327 -29.98 0.26 -5.19
C THR A 327 -29.84 -1.21 -4.82
N ALA A 328 -28.77 -1.59 -4.11
CA ALA A 328 -28.60 -2.93 -3.59
C ALA A 328 -29.70 -3.31 -2.59
N GLU A 329 -30.02 -2.43 -1.65
CA GLU A 329 -31.09 -2.61 -0.67
C GLU A 329 -32.44 -2.92 -1.35
N LYS A 330 -32.79 -2.17 -2.40
CA LYS A 330 -34.00 -2.43 -3.21
C LYS A 330 -33.96 -3.78 -3.92
N ILE A 331 -32.81 -4.19 -4.46
CA ILE A 331 -32.68 -5.48 -5.18
C ILE A 331 -32.82 -6.66 -4.20
N ILE A 332 -32.24 -6.54 -3.00
CA ILE A 332 -32.20 -7.59 -1.99
C ILE A 332 -33.51 -7.68 -1.20
N GLY A 333 -34.16 -6.53 -0.99
CA GLY A 333 -35.37 -6.42 -0.16
C GLY A 333 -35.08 -6.43 1.34
N VAL A 334 -33.87 -6.06 1.76
CA VAL A 334 -33.42 -6.01 3.16
C VAL A 334 -32.65 -4.73 3.40
N SER A 335 -32.82 -4.12 4.57
CA SER A 335 -32.10 -2.90 4.92
C SER A 335 -30.60 -3.12 5.03
N LEU A 336 -29.83 -2.20 4.44
CA LEU A 336 -28.37 -2.23 4.42
C LEU A 336 -27.81 -1.03 5.19
N PRO A 337 -26.66 -1.16 5.86
CA PRO A 337 -25.98 -0.03 6.47
C PRO A 337 -25.67 1.05 5.44
N SER A 338 -25.93 2.32 5.79
CA SER A 338 -25.56 3.45 4.96
C SER A 338 -24.04 3.51 4.75
N ILE A 339 -23.58 4.13 3.65
CA ILE A 339 -22.15 4.28 3.40
C ILE A 339 -21.45 5.09 4.49
N THR A 340 -22.17 6.07 5.06
CA THR A 340 -21.71 6.86 6.21
C THR A 340 -21.56 6.01 7.46
N ASN A 341 -22.50 5.11 7.74
CA ASN A 341 -22.41 4.21 8.89
C ASN A 341 -21.20 3.28 8.73
N ILE A 342 -20.99 2.72 7.53
CA ILE A 342 -19.82 1.90 7.23
C ILE A 342 -18.53 2.68 7.48
N TYR A 343 -18.43 3.92 6.97
CA TYR A 343 -17.28 4.80 7.20
C TYR A 343 -17.03 5.02 8.70
N ILE A 344 -18.04 5.44 9.48
CA ILE A 344 -17.90 5.72 10.91
C ILE A 344 -17.44 4.47 11.66
N THR A 345 -18.08 3.31 11.44
CA THR A 345 -17.68 2.06 12.07
C THR A 345 -16.23 1.68 11.73
N ARG A 346 -15.79 1.90 10.49
CA ARG A 346 -14.41 1.62 10.06
C ARG A 346 -13.42 2.58 10.72
N CYS A 347 -13.73 3.86 10.83
CA CYS A 347 -12.90 4.85 11.54
C CYS A 347 -12.75 4.49 13.01
N ILE A 348 -13.83 4.20 13.73
CA ILE A 348 -13.79 3.83 15.15
C ILE A 348 -12.96 2.56 15.35
N ARG A 349 -13.18 1.54 14.52
CA ARG A 349 -12.40 0.29 14.61
C ARG A 349 -10.92 0.53 14.35
N LYS A 350 -10.58 1.35 13.35
CA LYS A 350 -9.18 1.67 13.05
C LYS A 350 -8.54 2.45 14.19
N ALA A 351 -9.17 3.52 14.68
CA ALA A 351 -8.68 4.30 15.81
C ALA A 351 -8.44 3.40 17.04
N THR A 352 -9.39 2.51 17.35
CA THR A 352 -9.26 1.53 18.43
C THR A 352 -8.04 0.62 18.25
N ASN A 353 -7.78 0.15 17.03
CA ASN A 353 -6.62 -0.69 16.74
C ASN A 353 -5.31 0.08 16.88
N ILE A 354 -5.25 1.33 16.41
CA ILE A 354 -4.07 2.19 16.51
C ILE A 354 -3.75 2.50 17.99
N VAL A 355 -4.76 2.81 18.80
CA VAL A 355 -4.57 3.06 20.24
C VAL A 355 -4.04 1.82 20.97
N LYS A 356 -4.42 0.61 20.53
CA LYS A 356 -3.93 -0.65 21.12
C LYS A 356 -2.53 -1.06 20.67
N ASP A 357 -2.01 -0.44 19.61
CA ASP A 357 -0.72 -0.78 19.03
C ASP A 357 0.28 0.37 19.19
N PRO A 358 1.14 0.34 20.23
CA PRO A 358 2.12 1.41 20.47
C PRO A 358 3.20 1.49 19.39
N THR A 359 3.33 0.47 18.54
CA THR A 359 4.31 0.44 17.43
C THR A 359 3.76 1.09 16.17
N HIS A 360 2.46 1.34 16.10
CA HIS A 360 1.83 1.97 14.95
C HIS A 360 2.29 3.43 14.82
N PRO A 361 2.70 3.92 13.63
CA PRO A 361 3.26 5.26 13.46
C PRO A 361 2.29 6.37 13.89
N SER A 362 0.99 6.18 13.67
CA SER A 362 -0.05 7.11 14.10
C SER A 362 -0.47 6.98 15.56
N HIS A 363 0.10 6.08 16.36
CA HIS A 363 -0.32 5.83 17.75
C HIS A 363 -0.37 7.14 18.56
N LYS A 364 0.66 7.97 18.43
CA LYS A 364 0.79 9.25 19.13
C LYS A 364 -0.25 10.30 18.72
N LEU A 365 -0.97 10.11 17.62
CA LEU A 365 -2.01 11.04 17.17
C LEU A 365 -3.33 10.83 17.93
N PHE A 366 -3.50 9.68 18.58
CA PHE A 366 -4.73 9.30 19.26
C PHE A 366 -4.52 9.24 20.77
N THR A 367 -5.40 9.88 21.52
CA THR A 367 -5.45 9.77 22.99
C THR A 367 -6.77 9.17 23.42
N LEU A 368 -6.69 8.18 24.31
CA LEU A 368 -7.87 7.62 24.94
C LEU A 368 -8.39 8.63 25.97
N LEU A 369 -9.67 9.00 25.87
CA LEU A 369 -10.29 9.85 26.87
C LEU A 369 -10.46 9.10 28.20
N PRO A 370 -10.54 9.81 29.35
CA PRO A 370 -10.62 9.19 30.68
C PRO A 370 -11.75 8.19 30.87
N SER A 371 -12.82 8.28 30.07
CA SER A 371 -13.93 7.31 30.08
C SER A 371 -13.58 5.93 29.51
N GLY A 372 -12.40 5.77 28.91
CA GLY A 372 -11.93 4.52 28.30
C GLY A 372 -12.68 4.10 27.03
N ARG A 373 -13.66 4.89 26.58
CA ARG A 373 -14.58 4.55 25.48
C ARG A 373 -14.51 5.46 24.26
N ARG A 374 -13.83 6.61 24.39
CA ARG A 374 -13.74 7.63 23.34
C ARG A 374 -12.28 7.92 23.02
N VAL A 375 -11.99 8.23 21.77
CA VAL A 375 -10.65 8.55 21.30
C VAL A 375 -10.66 9.99 20.76
N THR A 376 -9.62 10.75 21.08
CA THR A 376 -9.44 12.14 20.59
C THR A 376 -8.20 12.22 19.71
N ILE A 377 -8.25 13.05 18.68
CA ILE A 377 -7.09 13.37 17.84
C ILE A 377 -6.43 14.63 18.42
N LEU A 378 -5.12 14.57 18.70
CA LEU A 378 -4.39 15.62 19.43
C LEU A 378 -4.20 16.93 18.65
N GLU A 379 -4.24 16.89 17.31
CA GLU A 379 -4.01 18.07 16.47
C GLU A 379 -5.26 18.42 15.63
N ARG A 380 -6.14 19.26 16.17
CA ARG A 380 -7.03 20.10 15.36
C ARG A 380 -6.72 21.56 15.64
N LYS A 381 -6.00 22.22 14.73
CA LYS A 381 -5.89 23.68 14.67
C LYS A 381 -6.75 24.26 13.55
N SER A 382 -8.05 23.97 13.56
CA SER A 382 -9.05 24.84 12.94
C SER A 382 -10.47 24.34 13.21
N GLU A 383 -11.30 25.30 13.64
CA GLU A 383 -12.75 25.26 13.87
C GLU A 383 -13.27 24.56 15.14
N LYS A 384 -13.86 25.42 15.99
CA LYS A 384 -14.58 25.22 17.24
C LYS A 384 -15.17 23.81 17.45
N GLY A 385 -14.66 23.15 18.49
CA GLY A 385 -15.31 22.04 19.20
C GLY A 385 -14.51 20.74 19.19
N PRO A 386 -14.38 20.03 20.33
CA PRO A 386 -13.86 18.68 20.35
C PRO A 386 -14.90 17.76 19.69
N GLY A 387 -14.78 17.59 18.37
CA GLY A 387 -15.52 16.56 17.67
C GLY A 387 -14.92 15.20 18.02
N GLY A 388 -15.38 14.62 19.13
CA GLY A 388 -15.09 13.24 19.49
C GLY A 388 -15.66 12.28 18.44
N LEU A 389 -14.87 11.27 18.09
CA LEU A 389 -15.32 10.09 17.33
C LEU A 389 -15.71 8.96 18.28
#